data_AF-A0A367WT83-F1
#
_entry.id   AF-A0A367WT83-F1
#
_cell.length_a   1.000
_cell.length_b   1.000
_cell.length_c   1.000
_cell.angle_alpha   90.00
_cell.angle_beta   90.00
_cell.angle_gamma   90.00
#
_symmetry.space_group_name_H-M   'P 1'
#
loop_
_entity.id
_entity.type
_entity.pdbx_description
1 polymer ?
#
loop_
_entity_poly.entity_id
_entity_poly.type
_entity_poly.pdbx_seq_one_letter_code
_entity_poly.pdbx_strand_id
1 'polypeptide(L)'
;MDILEHFLSRDPHKVWLASCEIRKLRDRDKLLEISEHLKKIRKETKNIFKNSGPGLLSNDYHLNFALKKLSFIRETEACQCELYPSNMFFNPNKEAEEGFVVITDKVEDAQNWSADYRCECTICGNKFSVQQGVYHYTWYHWTNLSPSIPNPSETSLQRAFRYIRGKL
;
A
#
# COMPACT_ATOMS: atom_id res chain seq x y z
N MET A 1 -9.25 -19.96 -5.38
CA MET A 1 -9.30 -19.20 -6.66
C MET A 1 -7.96 -18.49 -6.78
N ASP A 2 -7.33 -18.51 -7.95
CA ASP A 2 -6.00 -17.96 -8.14
C ASP A 2 -6.05 -16.45 -8.41
N ILE A 3 -5.30 -15.66 -7.64
CA ILE A 3 -5.22 -14.19 -7.78
C ILE A 3 -4.76 -13.80 -9.18
N LEU A 4 -3.82 -14.55 -9.75
CA LEU A 4 -3.29 -14.27 -11.08
C LEU A 4 -4.35 -14.49 -12.17
N GLU A 5 -5.10 -15.59 -12.12
CA GLU A 5 -6.23 -15.83 -13.03
C GLU A 5 -7.23 -14.67 -13.03
N HIS A 6 -7.56 -14.13 -11.85
CA HIS A 6 -8.46 -12.98 -11.73
C HIS A 6 -7.90 -11.74 -12.43
N PHE A 7 -6.61 -11.41 -12.27
CA PHE A 7 -5.99 -10.31 -12.99
C PHE A 7 -6.01 -10.49 -14.51
N LEU A 8 -5.85 -11.72 -14.98
CA LEU A 8 -5.77 -12.04 -16.41
C LEU A 8 -7.15 -12.27 -17.06
N SER A 9 -8.23 -12.29 -16.27
CA SER A 9 -9.58 -12.59 -16.74
C SER A 9 -10.21 -11.50 -17.63
N ARG A 10 -9.69 -10.26 -17.58
CA ARG A 10 -10.31 -9.04 -18.15
C ARG A 10 -11.73 -8.72 -17.62
N ASP A 11 -12.16 -9.39 -16.56
CA ASP A 11 -13.42 -9.11 -15.87
C ASP A 11 -13.18 -8.04 -14.79
N PRO A 12 -13.83 -6.86 -14.87
CA PRO A 12 -13.59 -5.77 -13.91
C PRO A 12 -13.85 -6.17 -12.45
N HIS A 13 -14.86 -6.99 -12.17
CA HIS A 13 -15.16 -7.41 -10.80
C HIS A 13 -14.08 -8.36 -10.27
N LYS A 14 -13.63 -9.33 -11.07
CA LYS A 14 -12.52 -10.23 -10.70
C LYS A 14 -11.22 -9.47 -10.50
N VAL A 15 -10.90 -8.52 -11.38
CA VAL A 15 -9.70 -7.67 -11.23
C VAL A 15 -9.77 -6.80 -9.98
N TRP A 16 -10.95 -6.27 -9.65
CA TRP A 16 -11.16 -5.54 -8.39
C TRP A 16 -10.95 -6.44 -7.17
N LEU A 17 -11.51 -7.66 -7.16
CA LEU A 17 -11.30 -8.64 -6.09
C LEU A 17 -9.81 -8.96 -5.91
N ALA A 18 -9.10 -9.29 -7.00
CA ALA A 18 -7.66 -9.54 -6.96
C ALA A 18 -6.86 -8.34 -6.43
N SER A 19 -7.24 -7.13 -6.81
CA SER A 19 -6.59 -5.90 -6.33
C SER A 19 -6.77 -5.72 -4.81
N CYS A 20 -7.97 -6.01 -4.30
CA CYS A 20 -8.27 -6.00 -2.87
C CYS A 20 -7.52 -7.11 -2.11
N GLU A 21 -7.36 -8.30 -2.70
CA GLU A 21 -6.58 -9.41 -2.14
C GLU A 21 -5.09 -9.08 -2.07
N ILE A 22 -4.49 -8.57 -3.16
CA ILE A 22 -3.08 -8.12 -3.17
C ILE A 22 -2.82 -7.08 -2.09
N ARG A 23 -3.75 -6.15 -1.85
CA ARG A 23 -3.58 -5.14 -0.80
C ARG A 23 -3.33 -5.78 0.57
N LYS A 24 -4.11 -6.82 0.91
CA LYS A 24 -4.06 -7.51 2.21
C LYS A 24 -2.93 -8.55 2.30
N LEU A 25 -2.62 -9.24 1.20
CA LEU A 25 -1.66 -10.35 1.17
C LEU A 25 -0.29 -9.93 1.74
N ARG A 26 0.22 -10.64 2.76
CA ARG A 26 1.56 -10.38 3.33
C ARG A 26 2.63 -11.37 2.92
N ASP A 27 2.24 -12.54 2.42
CA ASP A 27 3.15 -13.57 1.92
C ASP A 27 4.04 -13.01 0.80
N ARG A 28 5.33 -12.85 1.08
CA ARG A 28 6.30 -12.26 0.14
C ARG A 28 6.55 -13.18 -1.05
N ASP A 29 6.64 -14.49 -0.82
CA ASP A 29 6.93 -15.46 -1.89
C ASP A 29 5.76 -15.52 -2.87
N LYS A 30 4.52 -15.53 -2.35
CA LYS A 30 3.35 -15.47 -3.22
C LYS A 30 3.24 -14.15 -3.97
N LEU A 31 3.60 -13.03 -3.35
CA LEU A 31 3.65 -11.73 -4.03
C LEU A 31 4.73 -11.71 -5.13
N LEU A 32 5.91 -12.31 -4.89
CA LEU A 32 6.98 -12.44 -5.87
C LEU A 32 6.53 -13.28 -7.07
N GLU A 33 5.93 -14.45 -6.83
CA GLU A 33 5.37 -15.32 -7.87
C GLU A 33 4.41 -14.56 -8.79
N ILE A 34 3.47 -13.79 -8.22
CA ILE A 34 2.52 -12.99 -9.01
C ILE A 34 3.23 -11.83 -9.73
N SER A 35 4.26 -11.23 -9.10
CA SER A 35 4.99 -10.09 -9.65
C SER A 35 5.78 -10.43 -10.93
N GLU A 36 6.14 -11.69 -11.15
CA GLU A 36 6.77 -12.14 -12.39
C GLU A 36 5.86 -11.92 -13.62
N HIS A 37 4.55 -11.87 -13.40
CA HIS A 37 3.56 -11.61 -14.44
C HIS A 37 3.18 -10.13 -14.57
N LEU A 38 3.85 -9.21 -13.86
CA LEU A 38 3.46 -7.79 -13.77
C LEU A 38 3.30 -7.10 -15.14
N LYS A 39 4.18 -7.39 -16.11
CA LYS A 39 4.05 -6.85 -17.47
C LYS A 39 2.75 -7.29 -18.14
N LYS A 40 2.37 -8.56 -17.99
CA LYS A 40 1.13 -9.11 -18.56
C LYS A 40 -0.08 -8.54 -17.83
N ILE A 41 -0.07 -8.51 -16.50
CA ILE A 41 -1.14 -7.91 -15.69
C ILE A 41 -1.41 -6.48 -16.14
N ARG A 42 -0.37 -5.62 -16.22
CA ARG A 42 -0.52 -4.22 -16.68
C ARG A 42 -1.16 -4.10 -18.06
N LYS A 43 -0.83 -5.02 -18.98
CA LYS A 43 -1.41 -5.04 -20.33
C LYS A 43 -2.89 -5.43 -20.29
N GLU A 44 -3.22 -6.49 -19.58
CA GLU A 44 -4.58 -7.06 -19.55
C GLU A 44 -5.57 -6.21 -18.75
N THR A 45 -5.10 -5.45 -17.75
CA THR A 45 -5.93 -4.57 -16.92
C THR A 45 -5.96 -3.12 -17.40
N LYS A 46 -5.31 -2.79 -18.52
CA LYS A 46 -5.25 -1.42 -19.03
C LYS A 46 -6.66 -0.90 -19.36
N ASN A 47 -7.05 0.22 -18.76
CA ASN A 47 -8.35 0.87 -18.94
C ASN A 47 -9.57 0.02 -18.53
N ILE A 48 -9.38 -1.05 -17.74
CA ILE A 48 -10.46 -1.98 -17.39
C ILE A 48 -11.60 -1.31 -16.62
N PHE A 49 -11.30 -0.24 -15.88
CA PHE A 49 -12.29 0.50 -15.09
C PHE A 49 -12.78 1.80 -15.74
N LYS A 50 -12.38 2.10 -16.99
CA LYS A 50 -12.66 3.39 -17.66
C LYS A 50 -14.16 3.76 -17.67
N ASN A 51 -15.05 2.78 -17.61
CA ASN A 51 -16.51 2.96 -17.59
C ASN A 51 -17.18 2.29 -16.39
N SER A 52 -16.48 2.05 -15.28
CA SER A 52 -17.04 1.31 -14.13
C SER A 52 -16.48 1.80 -12.79
N GLY A 53 -17.35 1.85 -11.78
CA GLY A 53 -17.00 2.21 -10.40
C GLY A 53 -17.97 3.27 -9.84
N PRO A 54 -18.15 3.34 -8.52
CA PRO A 54 -18.90 4.42 -7.91
C PRO A 54 -18.16 5.74 -8.21
N GLY A 55 -18.87 6.76 -8.70
CA GLY A 55 -18.28 8.04 -9.15
C GLY A 55 -17.48 8.83 -8.12
N LEU A 56 -17.36 8.33 -6.88
CA LEU A 56 -16.66 8.94 -5.75
C LEU A 56 -15.22 8.43 -5.57
N LEU A 57 -14.92 7.18 -5.93
CA LEU A 57 -13.56 6.63 -5.92
C LEU A 57 -13.44 5.60 -7.04
N SER A 58 -12.57 5.85 -8.02
CA SER A 58 -12.37 4.89 -9.11
C SER A 58 -11.80 3.57 -8.59
N ASN A 59 -12.28 2.46 -9.13
CA ASN A 59 -11.69 1.13 -8.91
C ASN A 59 -10.22 1.05 -9.36
N ASP A 60 -9.78 1.97 -10.24
CA ASP A 60 -8.36 2.15 -10.57
C ASP A 60 -7.50 2.40 -9.32
N TYR A 61 -8.06 2.99 -8.26
CA TYR A 61 -7.34 3.19 -7.00
C TYR A 61 -6.79 1.88 -6.43
N HIS A 62 -7.62 0.82 -6.41
CA HIS A 62 -7.24 -0.49 -5.90
C HIS A 62 -6.21 -1.17 -6.82
N LEU A 63 -6.46 -1.14 -8.14
CA LEU A 63 -5.56 -1.72 -9.13
C LEU A 63 -4.20 -1.03 -9.14
N ASN A 64 -4.17 0.30 -9.10
CA ASN A 64 -2.93 1.06 -9.08
C ASN A 64 -2.08 0.72 -7.85
N PHE A 65 -2.71 0.59 -6.68
CA PHE A 65 -2.00 0.15 -5.49
C PHE A 65 -1.49 -1.29 -5.62
N ALA A 66 -2.30 -2.22 -6.12
CA ALA A 66 -1.88 -3.60 -6.32
C ALA A 66 -0.66 -3.70 -7.25
N LEU A 67 -0.69 -2.99 -8.38
CA LEU A 67 0.43 -2.91 -9.32
C LEU A 67 1.67 -2.27 -8.69
N LYS A 68 1.49 -1.23 -7.86
CA LYS A 68 2.58 -0.60 -7.11
C LYS A 68 3.22 -1.58 -6.12
N LYS A 69 2.41 -2.31 -5.36
CA LYS A 69 2.89 -3.31 -4.39
C LYS A 69 3.66 -4.43 -5.07
N LEU A 70 3.14 -4.97 -6.18
CA LEU A 70 3.85 -6.00 -6.95
C LEU A 70 5.19 -5.48 -7.52
N SER A 71 5.26 -4.24 -8.01
CA SER A 71 6.54 -3.62 -8.39
C SER A 71 7.49 -3.51 -7.21
N PHE A 72 7.00 -2.99 -6.07
CA PHE A 72 7.81 -2.76 -4.86
C PHE A 72 8.44 -4.05 -4.34
N ILE A 73 7.67 -5.14 -4.29
CA ILE A 73 8.16 -6.45 -3.85
C ILE A 73 9.26 -6.98 -4.77
N ARG A 74 9.10 -6.80 -6.09
CA ARG A 74 10.07 -7.27 -7.09
C ARG A 74 11.35 -6.44 -7.12
N GLU A 75 11.25 -5.16 -6.81
CA GLU A 75 12.35 -4.19 -6.96
C GLU A 75 13.12 -3.94 -5.66
N THR A 76 12.58 -4.37 -4.50
CA THR A 76 13.15 -4.04 -3.19
C THR A 76 13.00 -5.18 -2.18
N GLU A 77 13.96 -5.26 -1.25
CA GLU A 77 13.88 -6.08 -0.02
C GLU A 77 13.31 -5.30 1.17
N ALA A 78 12.77 -4.10 0.93
CA ALA A 78 12.23 -3.24 1.97
C ALA A 78 10.96 -3.84 2.57
N CYS A 79 10.67 -3.45 3.82
CA CYS A 79 9.49 -3.93 4.53
C CYS A 79 8.22 -3.45 3.84
N GLN A 80 7.22 -4.31 3.71
CA GLN A 80 5.92 -3.96 3.12
C GLN A 80 5.21 -2.79 3.82
N CYS A 81 5.55 -2.47 5.08
CA CYS A 81 5.00 -1.33 5.80
C CYS A 81 5.33 0.02 5.13
N GLU A 82 6.38 0.10 4.30
CA GLU A 82 6.69 1.32 3.53
C GLU A 82 5.58 1.70 2.54
N LEU A 83 4.69 0.76 2.22
CA LEU A 83 3.55 1.00 1.36
C LEU A 83 2.35 1.61 2.09
N TYR A 84 2.33 1.65 3.43
CA TYR A 84 1.20 2.20 4.20
C TYR A 84 0.80 3.61 3.76
N PRO A 85 1.73 4.58 3.59
CA PRO A 85 1.40 5.94 3.14
C PRO A 85 0.75 6.02 1.75
N SER A 86 0.80 4.95 0.96
CA SER A 86 0.29 4.94 -0.42
C SER A 86 -1.08 4.31 -0.60
N ASN A 87 -1.74 3.89 0.49
CA ASN A 87 -3.11 3.41 0.42
C ASN A 87 -3.91 3.78 1.68
N MET A 88 -5.05 4.42 1.50
CA MET A 88 -5.87 4.94 2.59
C MET A 88 -6.71 3.87 3.31
N PHE A 89 -6.74 2.63 2.80
CA PHE A 89 -7.56 1.54 3.35
C PHE A 89 -6.80 0.64 4.33
N PHE A 90 -5.58 1.00 4.72
CA PHE A 90 -4.88 0.36 5.82
C PHE A 90 -5.43 0.88 7.14
N ASN A 91 -6.30 0.10 7.78
CA ASN A 91 -6.88 0.44 9.07
C ASN A 91 -5.91 0.04 10.20
N PRO A 92 -5.40 0.97 11.02
CA PRO A 92 -4.47 0.69 12.10
C PRO A 92 -4.94 -0.42 13.05
N ASN A 93 -6.22 -0.46 13.40
CA ASN A 93 -6.76 -1.46 14.31
C ASN A 93 -6.72 -2.86 13.69
N LYS A 94 -7.07 -3.00 12.40
CA LYS A 94 -6.99 -4.30 11.70
C LYS A 94 -5.55 -4.75 11.51
N GLU A 95 -4.66 -3.82 11.15
CA GLU A 95 -3.24 -4.12 11.02
C GLU A 95 -2.63 -4.55 12.37
N ALA A 96 -3.14 -4.03 13.49
CA ALA A 96 -2.73 -4.44 14.83
C ALA A 96 -3.33 -5.80 15.24
N GLU A 97 -4.62 -6.04 14.96
CA GLU A 97 -5.29 -7.34 15.18
C GLU A 97 -4.59 -8.47 14.42
N GLU A 98 -4.13 -8.20 13.19
CA GLU A 98 -3.36 -9.15 12.37
C GLU A 98 -1.86 -9.21 12.75
N GLY A 99 -1.41 -8.41 13.71
CA GLY A 99 -0.05 -8.45 14.27
C GLY A 99 1.02 -7.77 13.42
N PHE A 100 0.66 -6.95 12.43
CA PHE A 100 1.62 -6.25 11.55
C PHE A 100 2.15 -4.94 12.14
N VAL A 101 1.38 -4.33 13.04
CA VAL A 101 1.78 -3.16 13.79
C VAL A 101 1.37 -3.29 15.25
N VAL A 102 2.00 -2.51 16.12
CA VAL A 102 1.51 -2.22 17.46
C VAL A 102 1.02 -0.78 17.48
N ILE A 103 -0.17 -0.52 17.99
CA ILE A 103 -0.66 0.83 18.26
C ILE A 103 -0.06 1.27 19.60
N THR A 104 0.88 2.21 19.55
CA THR A 104 1.59 2.72 20.74
C THR A 104 0.86 3.88 21.40
N ASP A 105 0.02 4.59 20.66
CA ASP A 105 -0.81 5.69 21.16
C ASP A 105 -2.04 5.87 20.27
N LYS A 106 -3.15 6.32 20.85
CA LYS A 106 -4.41 6.57 20.15
C LYS A 106 -5.19 7.68 20.86
N VAL A 107 -5.53 8.73 20.11
CA VAL A 107 -6.36 9.84 20.58
C VAL A 107 -7.63 9.87 19.75
N GLU A 108 -8.78 9.69 20.39
CA GLU A 108 -10.09 9.74 19.72
C GLU A 108 -10.68 11.15 19.80
N ASP A 109 -11.28 11.59 18.70
CA ASP A 109 -12.12 12.79 18.64
C ASP A 109 -13.55 12.35 18.30
N ALA A 110 -14.33 12.13 19.35
CA ALA A 110 -15.73 11.72 19.23
C ALA A 110 -16.60 12.76 18.52
N GLN A 111 -16.25 14.05 18.59
CA GLN A 111 -17.03 15.12 17.97
C GLN A 111 -16.94 15.04 16.43
N ASN A 112 -15.76 14.69 15.92
CA ASN A 112 -15.48 14.59 14.49
C ASN A 112 -15.45 13.16 13.95
N TRP A 113 -15.76 12.16 14.79
CA TRP A 113 -15.73 10.74 14.43
C TRP A 113 -14.37 10.30 13.86
N SER A 114 -13.29 10.91 14.36
CA SER A 114 -11.91 10.71 13.91
C SER A 114 -11.04 10.20 15.05
N ALA A 115 -9.83 9.77 14.69
CA ALA A 115 -8.81 9.38 15.65
C ALA A 115 -7.41 9.56 15.05
N ASP A 116 -6.47 9.95 15.89
CA ASP A 116 -5.05 9.97 15.56
C ASP A 116 -4.36 8.78 16.24
N TYR A 117 -3.51 8.07 15.52
CA TYR A 117 -2.78 6.91 15.99
C TYR A 117 -1.27 7.10 15.88
N ARG A 118 -0.54 6.49 16.80
CA ARG A 118 0.88 6.15 16.64
C ARG A 118 1.01 4.66 16.50
N CYS A 119 1.68 4.21 15.44
CA CYS A 119 1.87 2.80 15.15
C CYS A 119 3.36 2.48 14.99
N GLU A 120 3.77 1.29 15.37
CA GLU A 120 5.10 0.75 15.11
C GLU A 120 4.99 -0.59 14.38
N CYS A 121 5.73 -0.75 13.27
CA CYS A 121 5.74 -2.01 12.53
C CYS A 121 6.44 -3.12 13.32
N THR A 122 5.80 -4.27 13.48
CA THR A 122 6.34 -5.41 14.23
C THR A 122 7.51 -6.11 13.54
N ILE A 123 7.72 -5.87 12.24
CA ILE A 123 8.78 -6.51 11.44
C ILE A 123 10.06 -5.67 11.43
N CYS A 124 9.96 -4.38 11.14
CA CYS A 124 11.13 -3.52 10.92
C CYS A 124 11.27 -2.36 11.92
N GLY A 125 10.31 -2.19 12.84
CA GLY A 125 10.32 -1.11 13.84
C GLY A 125 10.00 0.28 13.29
N ASN A 126 9.57 0.41 12.03
CA ASN A 126 9.19 1.71 11.48
C ASN A 126 8.02 2.32 12.25
N LYS A 127 8.13 3.60 12.57
CA LYS A 127 7.11 4.35 13.33
C LYS A 127 6.26 5.20 12.41
N PHE A 128 4.97 5.28 12.69
CA PHE A 128 4.00 5.97 11.87
C PHE A 128 3.10 6.87 12.70
N SER A 129 2.77 8.04 12.14
CA SER A 129 1.57 8.81 12.50
C SER A 129 0.44 8.35 11.60
N VAL A 130 -0.77 8.19 12.12
CA VAL A 130 -1.94 7.91 11.29
C VAL A 130 -3.07 8.82 11.67
N GLN A 131 -3.62 9.53 10.68
CA GLN A 131 -4.83 10.32 10.84
C GLN A 131 -6.00 9.54 10.24
N GLN A 132 -7.04 9.32 11.04
CA GLN A 132 -8.31 8.78 10.55
C GLN A 132 -9.24 9.94 10.21
N GLY A 133 -9.84 9.88 9.02
CA GLY A 133 -10.97 10.73 8.67
C GLY A 133 -12.15 9.92 8.18
N VAL A 134 -13.32 10.55 8.22
CA VAL A 134 -14.57 9.99 7.76
C VAL A 134 -15.25 10.98 6.82
N TYR A 135 -15.67 10.49 5.66
CA TYR A 135 -16.61 11.19 4.78
C TYR A 135 -17.50 10.15 4.10
N HIS A 136 -17.25 9.84 2.82
CA HIS A 136 -17.91 8.72 2.13
C HIS A 136 -17.37 7.34 2.51
N TYR A 137 -16.13 7.29 3.00
CA TYR A 137 -15.47 6.09 3.52
C TYR A 137 -14.61 6.52 4.72
N THR A 138 -14.35 5.58 5.64
CA THR A 138 -13.25 5.74 6.58
C THR A 138 -11.94 5.60 5.83
N TRP A 139 -11.05 6.58 5.99
CA TRP A 139 -9.73 6.61 5.37
C TRP A 139 -8.66 6.86 6.42
N TYR A 140 -7.45 6.40 6.13
CA TYR A 140 -6.31 6.50 7.02
C TYR A 140 -5.11 7.11 6.27
N HIS A 141 -4.64 8.25 6.72
CA HIS A 141 -3.44 8.88 6.18
C HIS A 141 -2.23 8.51 7.05
N TRP A 142 -1.40 7.61 6.54
CA TRP A 142 -0.19 7.15 7.21
C TRP A 142 1.01 8.03 6.84
N THR A 143 1.72 8.55 7.82
CA THR A 143 2.99 9.28 7.66
C THR A 143 4.10 8.50 8.34
N ASN A 144 5.12 8.09 7.58
CA ASN A 144 6.30 7.43 8.15
C ASN A 144 7.15 8.46 8.89
N LEU A 145 7.44 8.20 10.16
CA LEU A 145 8.23 9.05 11.06
C LEU A 145 9.66 8.54 11.22
N SER A 146 9.92 7.29 10.82
CA SER A 146 11.28 6.77 10.80
C SER A 146 12.10 7.49 9.71
N PRO A 147 13.39 7.77 9.97
CA PRO A 147 14.27 8.26 8.93
C PRO A 147 14.29 7.24 7.80
N SER A 148 14.30 7.71 6.54
CA SER A 148 14.52 6.81 5.41
C SER A 148 15.85 6.12 5.63
N ILE A 149 15.85 4.81 5.87
CA ILE A 149 17.10 4.06 5.94
C ILE A 149 17.62 4.06 4.51
N PRO A 150 18.72 4.78 4.21
CA PRO A 150 19.24 4.75 2.86
C PRO A 150 19.68 3.31 2.57
N ASN A 151 19.30 2.82 1.40
CA ASN A 151 19.59 1.46 0.95
C ASN A 151 21.08 1.15 1.25
N PRO A 152 21.41 0.08 1.99
CA PRO A 152 22.80 -0.20 2.36
C PRO A 152 23.70 -0.44 1.15
N SER A 153 23.12 -0.74 -0.02
CA SER A 153 23.81 -0.83 -1.31
C SER A 153 24.04 0.50 -2.03
N GLU A 154 23.45 1.60 -1.54
CA GLU A 154 23.54 2.91 -2.17
C GLU A 154 24.76 3.69 -1.68
N THR A 155 25.67 3.93 -2.62
CA THR A 155 26.91 4.68 -2.39
C THR A 155 26.62 6.15 -2.02
N SER A 156 27.57 6.78 -1.34
CA SER A 156 27.48 8.19 -0.94
C SER A 156 27.20 9.14 -2.11
N LEU A 157 27.69 8.82 -3.31
CA LEU A 157 27.44 9.58 -4.53
C LEU A 157 25.97 9.50 -4.98
N GLN A 158 25.38 8.31 -4.96
CA GLN A 158 23.98 8.11 -5.33
C GLN A 158 23.04 8.85 -4.36
N ARG A 159 23.36 8.84 -3.05
CA ARG A 159 22.63 9.62 -2.03
C ARG A 159 22.70 11.13 -2.31
N ALA A 160 23.89 11.64 -2.65
CA ALA A 160 24.08 13.05 -2.98
C ALA A 160 23.27 13.46 -4.23
N PHE A 161 23.29 12.65 -5.29
CA PHE A 161 22.51 12.93 -6.50
C PHE A 161 21.00 12.92 -6.25
N ARG A 162 20.49 12.00 -5.41
CA ARG A 162 19.08 11.98 -5.03
C ARG A 162 18.68 13.24 -4.26
N TYR A 163 19.50 13.65 -3.28
CA TYR A 163 19.24 14.85 -2.48
C TYR A 163 19.21 16.12 -3.35
N ILE A 164 20.15 16.25 -4.29
CA ILE A 164 20.20 17.40 -5.22
C ILE A 164 18.98 17.40 -6.16
N ARG A 165 18.59 16.24 -6.69
CA ARG A 165 17.40 16.11 -7.56
C ARG A 165 16.07 16.35 -6.85
N GLY A 166 15.98 16.16 -5.53
CA GLY A 166 14.77 16.42 -4.76
C GLY A 166 14.58 17.89 -4.35
N LYS A 167 15.59 18.75 -4.58
CA LYS A 167 15.57 20.19 -4.26
C LYS A 167 15.50 21.11 -5.49
N LEU A 168 15.55 20.54 -6.70
CA LEU A 168 15.34 21.22 -7.97
C LEU A 168 13.93 20.91 -8.47
#